data_AF-A0A962M7D6-F1
#
_entry.id   AF-A0A962M7D6-F1
#
_cell.length_a   1.000
_cell.length_b   1.000
_cell.length_c   1.000
_cell.angle_alpha   90.00
_cell.angle_beta   90.00
_cell.angle_gamma   90.00
#
_symmetry.space_group_name_H-M   'P 1'
#
loop_
_entity.id
_entity.type
_entity.pdbx_description
1 polymer ?
#
loop_
_entity_poly.entity_id
_entity_poly.type
_entity_poly.pdbx_seq_one_letter_code
_entity_poly.pdbx_strand_id
1 'polypeptide(L)'
;MKLSEILDSLASSELANLNFVDNGDIVEAKIPKIVSAINLGLVKLYTRFKLKKGVITLSITPEVTEYELTSANVLSVGNPTGYITTANYTGDLTEILCITSADGYEISFDGSSNVVLLKPNLIKFREAPEVSTYTLEYSALPNKVVYTNSVDIDVDLPEVYLPALMLFIASRFASPVGISFDANRNSMDMNYLQQYEAECQRLESLGLDVGNELTLNLFSERGFF
;
A
#
# COMPACT_ATOMS: atom_id res chain seq x y z
N MET A 1 1.62 11.93 10.11
CA MET A 1 0.64 13.02 10.32
C MET A 1 -0.52 12.50 11.15
N LYS A 2 -1.32 13.38 11.76
CA LYS A 2 -2.47 12.95 12.57
C LYS A 2 -3.76 12.90 11.76
N LEU A 3 -4.69 12.02 12.15
CA LEU A 3 -6.02 11.99 11.54
C LEU A 3 -6.74 13.33 11.68
N SER A 4 -6.57 14.05 12.81
CA SER A 4 -7.08 15.41 13.00
C SER A 4 -6.65 16.37 11.89
N GLU A 5 -5.36 16.36 11.52
CA GLU A 5 -4.81 17.25 10.47
C GLU A 5 -5.49 17.01 9.10
N ILE A 6 -5.78 15.74 8.78
CA ILE A 6 -6.49 15.37 7.56
C ILE A 6 -7.95 15.84 7.62
N LEU A 7 -8.62 15.64 8.77
CA LEU A 7 -10.02 16.07 8.95
C LEU A 7 -10.17 17.58 8.89
N ASP A 8 -9.26 18.34 9.51
CA ASP A 8 -9.25 19.81 9.50
C ASP A 8 -9.01 20.35 8.08
N SER A 9 -8.09 19.72 7.34
CA SER A 9 -7.83 20.05 5.94
C SER A 9 -9.07 19.81 5.07
N LEU A 10 -9.74 18.66 5.23
CA LEU A 10 -10.97 18.34 4.51
C LEU A 10 -12.14 19.27 4.89
N ALA A 11 -12.27 19.63 6.16
CA ALA A 11 -13.34 20.50 6.67
C ALA A 11 -13.24 21.92 6.12
N SER A 12 -12.00 22.43 5.97
CA SER A 12 -11.72 23.77 5.46
C SER A 12 -11.73 23.86 3.93
N SER A 13 -11.82 22.74 3.21
CA SER A 13 -11.75 22.70 1.75
C SER A 13 -12.83 21.83 1.12
N GLU A 14 -12.56 20.58 0.72
CA GLU A 14 -13.43 19.83 -0.18
C GLU A 14 -14.77 19.41 0.45
N LEU A 15 -14.83 19.31 1.79
CA LEU A 15 -16.05 18.98 2.52
C LEU A 15 -16.77 20.20 3.11
N ALA A 16 -16.20 21.40 3.03
CA ALA A 16 -16.73 22.63 3.65
C ALA A 16 -18.17 22.94 3.24
N ASN A 17 -18.51 22.68 1.97
CA ASN A 17 -19.83 22.97 1.41
C ASN A 17 -20.79 21.76 1.42
N LEU A 18 -20.39 20.66 2.06
CA LEU A 18 -21.21 19.46 2.18
C LEU A 18 -21.79 19.35 3.59
N ASN A 19 -22.82 18.52 3.76
CA ASN A 19 -23.42 18.18 5.07
C ASN A 19 -22.51 17.27 5.93
N PHE A 20 -21.22 17.54 5.90
CA PHE A 20 -20.16 16.86 6.64
C PHE A 20 -19.49 17.79 7.66
N VAL A 21 -19.67 19.10 7.53
CA VAL A 21 -19.08 20.12 8.39
C VAL A 21 -20.18 20.86 9.14
N ASP A 22 -19.98 21.06 10.44
CA ASP A 22 -20.79 21.94 11.30
C ASP A 22 -19.86 22.83 12.13
N ASN A 23 -20.12 24.14 12.15
CA ASN A 23 -19.28 25.15 12.81
C ASN A 23 -17.78 25.11 12.44
N GLY A 24 -17.42 24.62 11.25
CA GLY A 24 -16.04 24.51 10.79
C GLY A 24 -15.36 23.17 11.07
N ASP A 25 -16.01 22.29 11.83
CA ASP A 25 -15.49 20.96 12.18
C ASP A 25 -16.26 19.84 11.48
N ILE A 26 -15.61 18.71 11.24
CA ILE A 26 -16.28 17.52 10.73
C ILE A 26 -17.28 16.98 11.77
N VAL A 27 -18.52 16.77 11.35
CA VAL A 27 -19.56 16.13 12.18
C VAL A 27 -19.09 14.73 12.61
N GLU A 28 -18.98 14.49 13.91
CA GLU A 28 -18.40 13.27 14.49
C GLU A 28 -19.02 11.98 13.92
N ALA A 29 -20.34 11.96 13.75
CA ALA A 29 -21.07 10.82 13.19
C ALA A 29 -20.67 10.47 11.74
N LYS A 30 -19.99 11.36 11.02
CA LYS A 30 -19.50 11.16 9.65
C LYS A 30 -18.05 10.69 9.60
N ILE A 31 -17.29 10.84 10.67
CA ILE A 31 -15.86 10.46 10.73
C ILE A 31 -15.65 9.00 10.32
N PRO A 32 -16.41 8.00 10.79
CA PRO A 32 -16.22 6.61 10.35
C PRO A 32 -16.32 6.42 8.83
N LYS A 33 -17.20 7.17 8.16
CA LYS A 33 -17.36 7.13 6.70
C LYS A 33 -16.16 7.76 6.00
N ILE A 34 -15.62 8.86 6.53
CA ILE A 34 -14.42 9.52 6.02
C ILE A 34 -13.19 8.61 6.23
N VAL A 35 -13.02 8.01 7.40
CA VAL A 35 -11.94 7.05 7.68
C VAL A 35 -11.96 5.85 6.73
N SER A 36 -13.15 5.38 6.34
CA SER A 36 -13.27 4.36 5.29
C SER A 36 -12.72 4.84 3.94
N ALA A 37 -13.03 6.08 3.53
CA ALA A 37 -12.48 6.68 2.32
C ALA A 37 -10.97 6.93 2.41
N ILE A 38 -10.47 7.36 3.58
CA ILE A 38 -9.04 7.52 3.87
C ILE A 38 -8.32 6.19 3.64
N ASN A 39 -8.79 5.09 4.26
CA ASN A 39 -8.17 3.78 4.10
C ASN A 39 -8.10 3.32 2.64
N LEU A 40 -9.16 3.56 1.85
CA LEU A 40 -9.16 3.25 0.41
C LEU A 40 -8.15 4.11 -0.37
N GLY A 41 -8.04 5.40 -0.02
CA GLY A 41 -7.07 6.30 -0.63
C GLY A 41 -5.63 5.93 -0.28
N LEU A 42 -5.36 5.60 0.99
CA LEU A 42 -4.05 5.12 1.43
C LEU A 42 -3.65 3.85 0.69
N VAL A 43 -4.54 2.86 0.55
CA VAL A 43 -4.25 1.65 -0.23
C VAL A 43 -3.88 2.00 -1.67
N LYS A 44 -4.62 2.90 -2.32
CA LYS A 44 -4.31 3.33 -3.70
C LYS A 44 -2.93 3.99 -3.81
N LEU A 45 -2.60 4.90 -2.89
CA LEU A 45 -1.32 5.60 -2.89
C LEU A 45 -0.16 4.66 -2.58
N TYR A 46 -0.29 3.82 -1.55
CA TYR A 46 0.74 2.86 -1.17
C TYR A 46 1.01 1.84 -2.28
N THR A 47 -0.02 1.34 -2.95
CA THR A 47 0.16 0.42 -4.08
C THR A 47 0.79 1.11 -5.28
N ARG A 48 0.40 2.36 -5.59
CA ARG A 48 0.90 3.10 -6.76
C ARG A 48 2.35 3.57 -6.60
N PHE A 49 2.69 4.06 -5.41
CA PHE A 49 3.98 4.69 -5.11
C PHE A 49 4.88 3.88 -4.19
N LYS A 50 4.52 2.61 -3.90
CA LYS A 50 5.32 1.68 -3.08
C LYS A 50 5.83 2.30 -1.77
N LEU A 51 4.96 3.07 -1.10
CA LEU A 51 5.32 3.98 0.00
C LEU A 51 5.85 3.28 1.26
N LYS A 52 5.61 1.98 1.38
CA LYS A 52 6.10 1.17 2.48
C LYS A 52 6.72 -0.08 1.89
N LYS A 53 7.95 -0.34 2.29
CA LYS A 53 8.67 -1.57 1.98
C LYS A 53 8.80 -2.41 3.24
N GLY A 54 8.85 -3.71 3.05
CA GLY A 54 9.12 -4.68 4.10
C GLY A 54 10.12 -5.73 3.63
N VAL A 55 10.61 -6.50 4.59
CA VAL A 55 11.49 -7.64 4.32
C VAL A 55 10.91 -8.87 5.02
N ILE A 56 10.77 -9.97 4.28
CA ILE A 56 10.48 -11.28 4.87
C ILE A 56 11.64 -12.24 4.61
N THR A 57 11.88 -13.12 5.58
CA THR A 57 12.85 -14.21 5.46
C THR A 57 12.10 -15.54 5.43
N LEU A 58 12.45 -16.40 4.49
CA LEU A 58 11.86 -17.72 4.29
C LEU A 58 12.88 -18.83 4.56
N SER A 59 12.44 -19.88 5.24
CA SER A 59 13.14 -21.15 5.33
C SER A 59 12.58 -22.11 4.28
N ILE A 60 13.40 -22.45 3.29
CA ILE A 60 13.03 -23.31 2.17
C ILE A 60 13.43 -24.75 2.49
N THR A 61 12.55 -25.71 2.18
CA THR A 61 12.80 -27.15 2.31
C THR A 61 12.40 -27.89 1.02
N PRO A 62 13.03 -29.05 0.72
CA PRO A 62 12.70 -29.84 -0.47
C PRO A 62 11.27 -30.40 -0.50
N GLU A 63 10.61 -30.47 0.66
CA GLU A 63 9.25 -31.01 0.79
C GLU A 63 8.16 -30.03 0.34
N VAL A 64 8.49 -28.73 0.30
CA VAL A 64 7.56 -27.67 -0.04
C VAL A 64 8.03 -26.98 -1.31
N THR A 65 7.19 -26.99 -2.34
CA THR A 65 7.45 -26.32 -3.62
C THR A 65 6.64 -25.05 -3.80
N GLU A 66 5.62 -24.83 -2.97
CA GLU A 66 4.74 -23.68 -3.01
C GLU A 66 4.73 -22.96 -1.65
N TYR A 67 5.15 -21.70 -1.63
CA TYR A 67 5.29 -20.87 -0.44
C TYR A 67 4.33 -19.69 -0.53
N GLU A 68 3.24 -19.76 0.23
CA GLU A 68 2.26 -18.70 0.36
C GLU A 68 2.67 -17.71 1.47
N LEU A 69 2.82 -16.45 1.10
CA LEU A 69 3.32 -15.38 1.95
C LEU A 69 2.18 -14.74 2.75
N THR A 70 1.62 -15.50 3.69
CA THR A 70 0.55 -15.02 4.61
C THR A 70 1.00 -15.12 6.05
N SER A 71 0.38 -14.33 6.95
CA SER A 71 0.66 -14.38 8.39
C SER A 71 0.40 -15.76 9.02
N ALA A 72 -0.45 -16.59 8.41
CA ALA A 72 -0.69 -17.96 8.83
C ALA A 72 0.57 -18.85 8.72
N ASN A 73 1.49 -18.54 7.81
CA ASN A 73 2.71 -19.32 7.57
C ASN A 73 3.94 -18.78 8.32
N VAL A 74 3.73 -17.85 9.26
CA VAL A 74 4.77 -17.34 10.17
C VAL A 74 5.14 -18.40 11.19
N LEU A 75 6.44 -18.69 11.27
CA LEU A 75 7.03 -19.58 12.26
C LEU A 75 6.81 -19.00 13.66
N SER A 76 6.10 -19.74 14.49
CA SER A 76 5.78 -19.34 15.85
C SER A 76 5.56 -20.56 16.73
N VAL A 77 5.42 -20.36 18.05
CA VAL A 77 5.08 -21.46 18.98
C VAL A 77 3.75 -22.13 18.60
N GLY A 78 2.79 -21.36 18.07
CA GLY A 78 1.50 -21.87 17.60
C GLY A 78 1.53 -22.47 16.19
N ASN A 79 2.58 -22.20 15.42
CA ASN A 79 2.80 -22.77 14.09
C ASN A 79 4.28 -23.16 13.92
N PRO A 80 4.72 -24.31 14.47
CA PRO A 80 6.11 -24.76 14.39
C PRO A 80 6.51 -25.21 12.97
N THR A 81 5.53 -25.41 12.08
CA THR A 81 5.72 -25.77 10.67
C THR A 81 5.75 -24.56 9.74
N GLY A 82 5.64 -23.34 10.27
CA GLY A 82 5.73 -22.11 9.48
C GLY A 82 7.11 -21.95 8.85
N TYR A 83 7.14 -21.43 7.63
CA TYR A 83 8.38 -21.20 6.87
C TYR A 83 8.76 -19.73 6.78
N ILE A 84 7.91 -18.79 7.19
CA ILE A 84 8.25 -17.37 7.28
C ILE A 84 8.87 -17.12 8.65
N THR A 85 10.16 -16.79 8.71
CA THR A 85 10.89 -16.60 9.98
C THR A 85 10.81 -15.16 10.51
N THR A 86 10.26 -14.24 9.72
CA THR A 86 9.97 -12.86 10.14
C THR A 86 8.74 -12.81 11.05
N ALA A 87 8.98 -12.82 12.36
CA ALA A 87 7.92 -12.95 13.37
C ALA A 87 6.81 -11.87 13.31
N ASN A 88 7.13 -10.66 12.87
CA ASN A 88 6.18 -9.52 12.85
C ASN A 88 5.46 -9.36 11.49
N TYR A 89 5.59 -10.31 10.57
CA TYR A 89 4.92 -10.23 9.28
C TYR A 89 3.40 -10.35 9.44
N THR A 90 2.67 -9.34 8.98
CA THR A 90 1.21 -9.23 9.16
C THR A 90 0.40 -9.74 7.97
N GLY A 91 1.05 -10.12 6.87
CA GLY A 91 0.35 -10.46 5.62
C GLY A 91 0.01 -9.24 4.77
N ASP A 92 0.76 -8.14 4.91
CA ASP A 92 0.52 -6.87 4.22
C ASP A 92 1.18 -6.77 2.84
N LEU A 93 1.70 -7.87 2.28
CA LEU A 93 2.38 -7.88 0.98
C LEU A 93 1.44 -7.56 -0.19
N THR A 94 1.90 -6.65 -1.05
CA THR A 94 1.23 -6.30 -2.32
C THR A 94 2.00 -6.77 -3.54
N GLU A 95 3.32 -6.64 -3.53
CA GLU A 95 4.21 -6.93 -4.64
C GLU A 95 5.59 -7.32 -4.11
N ILE A 96 6.19 -8.37 -4.68
CA ILE A 96 7.59 -8.73 -4.40
C ILE A 96 8.47 -7.88 -5.31
N LEU A 97 9.47 -7.22 -4.72
CA LEU A 97 10.40 -6.34 -5.43
C LEU A 97 11.71 -7.06 -5.77
N CYS A 98 12.24 -7.84 -4.82
CA CYS A 98 13.49 -8.55 -4.96
C CYS A 98 13.47 -9.84 -4.13
N ILE A 99 14.15 -10.87 -4.62
CA ILE A 99 14.40 -12.12 -3.90
C ILE A 99 15.90 -12.37 -3.89
N THR A 100 16.48 -12.55 -2.71
CA THR A 100 17.92 -12.80 -2.52
C THR A 100 18.14 -14.15 -1.83
N SER A 101 19.10 -14.92 -2.34
CA SER A 101 19.52 -16.20 -1.75
C SER A 101 20.34 -15.99 -0.47
N ALA A 102 20.60 -17.07 0.28
CA ALA A 102 21.48 -17.03 1.45
C ALA A 102 22.91 -16.56 1.11
N ASP A 103 23.36 -16.79 -0.12
CA ASP A 103 24.69 -16.39 -0.61
C ASP A 103 24.74 -14.92 -1.08
N GLY A 104 23.61 -14.21 -1.03
CA GLY A 104 23.52 -12.81 -1.44
C GLY A 104 23.26 -12.59 -2.94
N TYR A 105 22.96 -13.65 -3.69
CA TYR A 105 22.62 -13.53 -5.11
C TYR A 105 21.14 -13.22 -5.31
N GLU A 106 20.85 -12.25 -6.16
CA GLU A 106 19.48 -11.97 -6.60
C GLU A 106 18.96 -13.11 -7.48
N ILE A 107 17.73 -13.54 -7.20
CA ILE A 107 17.06 -14.63 -7.89
C ILE A 107 15.94 -14.03 -8.74
N SER A 108 16.07 -14.19 -10.06
CA SER A 108 14.99 -13.86 -10.97
C SER A 108 13.76 -14.74 -10.68
N PHE A 109 12.56 -14.16 -10.75
CA PHE A 109 11.29 -14.87 -10.56
C PHE A 109 10.32 -14.65 -11.75
N ASP A 110 10.86 -14.18 -12.88
CA ASP A 110 10.14 -13.89 -14.12
C ASP A 110 9.77 -15.16 -14.93
N GLY A 111 10.12 -16.35 -14.42
CA GLY A 111 9.93 -17.62 -15.11
C GLY A 111 11.11 -18.10 -15.95
N SER A 112 12.22 -17.37 -16.00
CA SER A 112 13.48 -17.87 -16.56
C SER A 112 14.21 -18.81 -15.60
N SER A 113 14.02 -18.64 -14.29
CA SER A 113 14.68 -19.41 -13.24
C SER A 113 13.82 -20.58 -12.73
N ASN A 114 14.32 -21.27 -11.68
CA ASN A 114 13.56 -22.26 -10.93
C ASN A 114 12.40 -21.65 -10.11
N VAL A 115 12.43 -20.34 -9.86
CA VAL A 115 11.44 -19.62 -9.04
C VAL A 115 10.46 -18.88 -9.95
N VAL A 116 9.16 -18.99 -9.64
CA VAL A 116 8.08 -18.31 -10.38
C VAL A 116 7.06 -17.76 -9.40
N LEU A 117 6.53 -16.58 -9.68
CA LEU A 117 5.37 -16.04 -8.97
C LEU A 117 4.07 -16.47 -9.67
N LEU A 118 3.23 -17.23 -8.97
CA LEU A 118 1.88 -17.59 -9.46
C LEU A 118 0.84 -16.53 -9.10
N LYS A 119 1.06 -15.87 -7.95
CA LYS A 119 0.29 -14.75 -7.41
C LYS A 119 1.29 -13.82 -6.72
N PRO A 120 0.94 -12.56 -6.43
CA PRO A 120 1.84 -11.65 -5.72
C PRO A 120 2.38 -12.24 -4.40
N ASN A 121 1.57 -13.06 -3.72
CA ASN A 121 1.90 -13.68 -2.44
C ASN A 121 2.20 -15.19 -2.55
N LEU A 122 2.39 -15.77 -3.74
CA LEU A 122 2.61 -17.21 -3.90
C LEU A 122 3.82 -17.48 -4.79
N ILE A 123 4.88 -17.99 -4.14
CA ILE A 123 6.12 -18.40 -4.78
C ILE A 123 6.06 -19.88 -5.07
N LYS A 124 6.46 -20.26 -6.27
CA LYS A 124 6.56 -21.65 -6.68
C LYS A 124 7.96 -21.96 -7.20
N PHE A 125 8.52 -23.05 -6.71
CA PHE A 125 9.69 -23.69 -7.28
C PHE A 125 9.25 -24.72 -8.33
N ARG A 126 9.92 -24.75 -9.49
CA ARG A 126 9.64 -25.71 -10.57
C ARG A 126 10.12 -27.11 -10.23
N GLU A 127 11.26 -27.17 -9.56
CA GLU A 127 11.88 -28.37 -9.04
C GLU A 127 11.99 -28.30 -7.52
N ALA A 128 12.13 -29.45 -6.86
CA ALA A 128 12.30 -29.50 -5.41
C ALA A 128 13.53 -28.65 -5.00
N PRO A 129 13.35 -27.59 -4.19
CA PRO A 129 14.46 -26.73 -3.83
C PRO A 129 15.36 -27.38 -2.78
N GLU A 130 16.60 -26.91 -2.68
CA GLU A 130 17.50 -27.31 -1.59
C GLU A 130 17.18 -26.54 -0.31
N VAL A 131 17.57 -27.12 0.84
CA VAL A 131 17.41 -26.46 2.14
C VAL A 131 18.23 -25.18 2.16
N SER A 132 17.55 -24.04 2.32
CA SER A 132 18.18 -22.73 2.18
C SER A 132 17.33 -21.62 2.80
N THR A 133 17.89 -20.42 2.90
CA THR A 133 17.19 -19.23 3.38
C THR A 133 17.11 -18.18 2.29
N TYR A 134 15.92 -17.63 2.10
CA TYR A 134 15.66 -16.61 1.09
C TYR A 134 15.18 -15.34 1.78
N THR A 135 15.67 -14.18 1.33
CA THR A 135 15.23 -12.87 1.82
C THR A 135 14.48 -12.16 0.70
N LEU A 136 13.30 -11.63 1.01
CA LEU A 136 12.44 -10.99 0.03
C LEU A 136 12.12 -9.58 0.47
N GLU A 137 12.40 -8.64 -0.43
CA GLU A 137 11.96 -7.26 -0.29
C GLU A 137 10.61 -7.12 -0.99
N TYR A 138 9.66 -6.45 -0.33
CA TYR A 138 8.30 -6.35 -0.83
C TYR A 138 7.69 -4.97 -0.57
N SER A 139 6.72 -4.58 -1.40
CA SER A 139 5.86 -3.42 -1.16
C SER A 139 4.68 -3.80 -0.27
N ALA A 140 4.42 -3.03 0.77
CA ALA A 140 3.47 -3.33 1.83
C ALA A 140 2.25 -2.40 1.84
N LEU A 141 1.10 -2.92 2.27
CA LEU A 141 -0.10 -2.13 2.53
C LEU A 141 0.09 -1.18 3.72
N PRO A 142 -0.63 -0.05 3.74
CA PRO A 142 -0.62 0.86 4.88
C PRO A 142 -1.27 0.22 6.11
N ASN A 143 -0.88 0.70 7.29
CA ASN A 143 -1.61 0.35 8.51
C ASN A 143 -3.02 0.92 8.42
N LYS A 144 -4.02 0.08 8.67
CA LYS A 144 -5.42 0.49 8.63
C LYS A 144 -5.70 1.50 9.74
N VAL A 145 -6.22 2.67 9.36
CA VAL A 145 -6.72 3.68 10.30
C VAL A 145 -8.05 3.18 10.87
N VAL A 146 -8.11 3.01 12.20
CA VAL A 146 -9.31 2.53 12.91
C VAL A 146 -9.78 3.63 13.84
N TYR A 147 -10.94 4.22 13.54
CA TYR A 147 -11.53 5.26 14.38
C TYR A 147 -12.14 4.66 15.65
N THR A 148 -11.61 5.05 16.81
CA THR A 148 -12.10 4.63 18.14
C THR A 148 -12.55 5.84 18.97
N ASN A 149 -13.33 6.74 18.34
CA ASN A 149 -13.79 8.01 18.94
C ASN A 149 -12.65 8.94 19.39
N SER A 150 -11.49 8.80 18.75
CA SER A 150 -10.33 9.69 18.91
C SER A 150 -9.79 10.04 17.52
N VAL A 151 -9.38 11.29 17.36
CA VAL A 151 -8.72 11.80 16.15
C VAL A 151 -7.20 11.89 16.31
N ASP A 152 -6.68 11.61 17.51
CA ASP A 152 -5.25 11.48 17.79
C ASP A 152 -4.76 10.08 17.37
N ILE A 153 -4.85 9.81 16.07
CA ILE A 153 -4.42 8.57 15.43
C ILE A 153 -3.34 8.93 14.42
N ASP A 154 -2.19 8.27 14.51
CA ASP A 154 -1.14 8.43 13.52
C ASP A 154 -1.54 7.79 12.20
N VAL A 155 -1.48 8.61 11.15
CA VAL A 155 -1.59 8.21 9.77
C VAL A 155 -0.21 8.31 9.16
N ASP A 156 0.33 7.14 8.82
CA ASP A 156 1.57 7.01 8.08
C ASP A 156 1.28 7.42 6.63
N LEU A 157 1.63 8.66 6.29
CA LEU A 157 1.54 9.21 4.95
C LEU A 157 2.52 10.39 4.87
N PRO A 158 3.47 10.38 3.93
CA PRO A 158 4.31 11.53 3.69
C PRO A 158 3.47 12.72 3.20
N GLU A 159 3.79 13.92 3.70
CA GLU A 159 2.99 15.13 3.50
C GLU A 159 2.78 15.49 2.02
N VAL A 160 3.74 15.13 1.16
CA VAL A 160 3.66 15.33 -0.30
C VAL A 160 2.48 14.61 -0.97
N TYR A 161 1.95 13.54 -0.36
CA TYR A 161 0.79 12.79 -0.89
C TYR A 161 -0.54 13.25 -0.30
N LEU A 162 -0.56 14.15 0.68
CA LEU A 162 -1.79 14.64 1.30
C LEU A 162 -2.75 15.27 0.28
N PRO A 163 -2.30 16.12 -0.68
CA PRO A 163 -3.20 16.68 -1.69
C PRO A 163 -3.88 15.59 -2.54
N ALA A 164 -3.13 14.55 -2.94
CA ALA A 164 -3.68 13.43 -3.68
C ALA A 164 -4.71 12.66 -2.84
N LEU A 165 -4.44 12.42 -1.55
CA LEU A 165 -5.39 11.77 -0.66
C LEU A 165 -6.69 12.59 -0.52
N MET A 166 -6.60 13.91 -0.34
CA MET A 166 -7.75 14.81 -0.19
C MET A 166 -8.63 14.81 -1.46
N LEU A 167 -8.03 14.95 -2.64
CA LEU A 167 -8.74 14.89 -3.92
C LEU A 167 -9.45 13.54 -4.13
N PHE A 168 -8.80 12.44 -3.76
CA PHE A 168 -9.43 11.12 -3.81
C PHE A 168 -10.66 11.05 -2.89
N ILE A 169 -10.53 11.50 -1.63
CA ILE A 169 -11.62 11.52 -0.66
C ILE A 169 -12.78 12.39 -1.17
N ALA A 170 -12.49 13.59 -1.68
CA ALA A 170 -13.46 14.50 -2.26
C ALA A 170 -14.26 13.86 -3.39
N SER A 171 -13.59 13.16 -4.33
CA SER A 171 -14.25 12.45 -5.43
C SER A 171 -15.27 11.41 -4.95
N ARG A 172 -15.03 10.78 -3.79
CA ARG A 172 -15.92 9.77 -3.20
C ARG A 172 -17.16 10.38 -2.56
N PHE A 173 -17.05 11.60 -2.05
CA PHE A 173 -18.17 12.30 -1.39
C PHE A 173 -18.94 13.24 -2.32
N ALA A 174 -18.33 13.66 -3.43
CA ALA A 174 -18.99 14.41 -4.50
C ALA A 174 -20.01 13.56 -5.29
N SER A 175 -19.88 12.22 -5.26
CA SER A 175 -20.86 11.31 -5.86
C SER A 175 -22.05 11.09 -4.90
N PRO A 176 -23.30 11.37 -5.31
CA PRO A 176 -24.47 11.05 -4.50
C PRO A 176 -24.55 9.54 -4.26
N VAL A 177 -24.53 9.10 -3.01
CA VAL A 177 -24.77 7.71 -2.66
C VAL A 177 -26.27 7.45 -2.82
N GLY A 178 -26.68 6.78 -3.91
CA GLY A 178 -28.05 6.31 -4.07
C GLY A 178 -28.70 6.40 -5.46
N ILE A 179 -27.98 6.81 -6.51
CA ILE A 179 -28.51 6.78 -7.88
C ILE A 179 -27.73 5.73 -8.69
N SER A 180 -28.51 4.89 -9.36
CA SER A 180 -28.16 3.82 -10.29
C SER A 180 -26.81 3.96 -11.02
N PHE A 181 -26.21 2.81 -11.35
CA PHE A 181 -25.05 2.61 -12.23
C PHE A 181 -25.17 3.22 -13.65
N ASP A 182 -26.13 4.11 -13.89
CA ASP A 182 -26.52 4.61 -15.20
C ASP A 182 -26.35 6.14 -15.30
N ALA A 183 -25.44 6.52 -16.19
CA ALA A 183 -25.36 7.78 -16.96
C ALA A 183 -25.25 9.17 -16.29
N ASN A 184 -25.28 9.35 -14.96
CA ASN A 184 -25.24 10.72 -14.39
C ASN A 184 -24.26 10.89 -13.21
N ARG A 185 -22.98 10.57 -13.44
CA ARG A 185 -21.91 11.05 -12.56
C ARG A 185 -21.80 12.57 -12.68
N ASN A 186 -22.01 13.29 -11.58
CA ASN A 186 -22.02 14.77 -11.56
C ASN A 186 -20.66 15.31 -11.98
N SER A 187 -20.58 16.38 -12.79
CA SER A 187 -19.32 16.98 -13.26
C SER A 187 -18.24 17.21 -12.18
N MET A 188 -18.64 17.37 -10.92
CA MET A 188 -17.77 17.58 -9.77
C MET A 188 -17.02 16.31 -9.31
N ASP A 189 -17.61 15.10 -9.40
CA ASP A 189 -16.90 13.86 -9.04
C ASP A 189 -15.80 13.53 -10.06
N MET A 190 -16.10 13.72 -11.34
CA MET A 190 -15.17 13.62 -12.46
C MET A 190 -14.05 14.63 -12.34
N ASN A 191 -14.37 15.85 -11.92
CA ASN A 191 -13.37 16.89 -11.76
C ASN A 191 -12.36 16.56 -10.65
N TYR A 192 -12.81 16.13 -9.47
CA TYR A 192 -11.89 15.72 -8.39
C TYR A 192 -11.08 14.47 -8.76
N LEU A 193 -11.69 13.49 -9.44
CA LEU A 193 -10.96 12.32 -9.90
C LEU A 193 -9.90 12.68 -10.95
N GLN A 194 -10.21 13.60 -11.87
CA GLN A 194 -9.25 14.09 -12.86
C GLN A 194 -8.09 14.84 -12.19
N GLN A 195 -8.39 15.70 -11.21
CA GLN A 195 -7.36 16.40 -10.43
C GLN A 195 -6.50 15.41 -9.63
N TYR A 196 -7.10 14.38 -9.03
CA TYR A 196 -6.38 13.30 -8.35
C TYR A 196 -5.39 12.62 -9.30
N GLU A 197 -5.83 12.22 -10.50
CA GLU A 197 -4.95 11.56 -11.47
C GLU A 197 -3.83 12.49 -11.96
N ALA A 198 -4.13 13.77 -12.17
CA ALA A 198 -3.13 14.78 -12.54
C ALA A 198 -2.08 14.97 -11.43
N GLU A 199 -2.51 14.99 -10.17
CA GLU A 199 -1.61 15.10 -9.04
C GLU A 199 -0.75 13.85 -8.87
N CYS A 200 -1.31 12.66 -9.07
CA CYS A 200 -0.52 11.45 -9.07
C CYS A 200 0.53 11.44 -10.20
N GLN A 201 0.18 11.89 -11.41
CA GLN A 201 1.14 12.02 -12.51
C GLN A 201 2.25 13.02 -12.18
N ARG A 202 1.90 14.14 -11.53
CA ARG A 202 2.88 15.11 -11.05
C ARG A 202 3.83 14.46 -10.04
N LEU A 203 3.31 13.72 -9.06
CA LEU A 203 4.11 13.02 -8.05
C LEU A 203 5.03 11.96 -8.66
N GLU A 204 4.55 11.21 -9.66
CA GLU A 204 5.37 10.26 -10.43
C GLU A 204 6.51 10.97 -11.17
N SER A 205 6.22 12.13 -11.78
CA SER A 205 7.24 12.91 -12.51
C SER A 205 8.36 13.45 -11.61
N LEU A 206 8.07 13.68 -10.33
CA LEU A 206 9.06 14.12 -9.36
C LEU A 206 9.99 12.97 -8.91
N GLY A 207 9.66 11.71 -9.24
CA GLY A 207 10.45 10.56 -8.82
C GLY A 207 10.52 10.40 -7.30
N LEU A 208 9.54 10.95 -6.58
CA LEU A 208 9.40 10.77 -5.14
C LEU A 208 8.88 9.34 -4.92
N ASP A 209 9.78 8.37 -4.94
CA ASP A 209 9.53 7.03 -4.44
C ASP A 209 10.05 7.04 -3.00
N VAL A 210 9.17 7.26 -2.02
CA VAL A 210 9.57 7.53 -0.62
C VAL A 210 10.18 6.28 0.07
N GLY A 211 10.32 5.17 -0.65
CA GLY A 211 11.09 4.00 -0.22
C GLY A 211 12.56 3.96 -0.67
N ASN A 212 13.13 5.07 -1.16
CA ASN A 212 14.51 5.10 -1.71
C ASN A 212 15.60 5.49 -0.69
N GLU A 213 15.39 5.22 0.60
CA GLU A 213 16.53 5.03 1.51
C GLU A 213 17.01 3.60 1.32
N LEU A 214 18.20 3.45 0.71
CA LEU A 214 18.89 2.21 0.31
C LEU A 214 18.62 1.76 -1.14
N THR A 215 19.15 2.50 -2.11
CA THR A 215 20.10 1.95 -3.10
C THR A 215 20.64 3.07 -3.99
N LEU A 216 21.96 3.15 -4.05
CA LEU A 216 22.74 4.03 -4.92
C LEU A 216 22.64 3.70 -6.42
N ASN A 217 21.52 3.12 -6.87
CA ASN A 217 21.41 2.51 -8.21
C ASN A 217 20.63 3.35 -9.23
N LEU A 218 20.07 4.50 -8.83
CA LEU A 218 19.42 5.40 -9.81
C LEU A 218 20.42 5.99 -10.83
N PHE A 219 21.72 5.90 -10.55
CA PHE A 219 22.79 6.31 -11.47
C PHE A 219 23.10 5.26 -12.56
N SER A 220 22.77 3.98 -12.37
CA SER A 220 23.03 2.93 -13.38
C SER A 220 21.90 2.74 -14.39
N GLU A 221 20.67 3.19 -14.09
CA GLU A 221 19.52 3.02 -14.99
C GLU A 221 19.41 4.10 -16.07
N ARG A 222 20.06 5.25 -15.89
CA ARG A 222 20.11 6.31 -16.92
C ARG A 222 21.50 6.35 -17.54
N GLY A 223 21.74 5.35 -18.39
CA GLY A 223 22.97 5.20 -19.16
C GLY A 223 23.46 6.53 -19.74
N PHE A 224 24.66 6.91 -19.31
CA PHE A 224 25.55 7.77 -20.06
C PHE A 224 26.82 6.95 -20.33
N PHE A 225 27.23 6.96 -21.60
CA PHE A 225 28.36 6.22 -22.17
C PHE A 225 29.70 6.49 -21.48
#